data_AF-V7AN09-F1
#
_entry.id   AF-V7AN09-F1
#
_cell.length_a   1.000
_cell.length_b   1.000
_cell.length_c   1.000
_cell.angle_alpha   90.00
_cell.angle_beta   90.00
_cell.angle_gamma   90.00
#
_symmetry.space_group_name_H-M   'P 1'
#
loop_
_entity.id
_entity.type
_entity.pdbx_description
1 polymer ?
#
loop_
_entity_poly.entity_id
_entity_poly.type
_entity_poly.pdbx_seq_one_letter_code
_entity_poly.pdbx_strand_id
1 'polypeptide(L)'
;MAKAHQIVVGSSWGIRNIFQSLLVILATALVVTTIYLTQEGDQWSHETNKLHSLSKCNLFSGNWVFDNESYPLYKEQHCTFMSDQLACQKFGRKDLSYQNWRWKPHQCDLPRFNATALLERLRNKRMVFVGDSLNRGQWVSMVCLVESSVPPTLKSMRTIANGSLNIFKAE
;
A
#
# COMPACT_ATOMS: atom_id res chain seq x y z
N MET A 1 26.19 45.26 -69.59
CA MET A 1 26.75 44.22 -68.71
C MET A 1 25.92 44.17 -67.43
N ALA A 2 24.98 43.23 -67.34
CA ALA A 2 24.21 42.98 -66.13
C ALA A 2 24.62 41.60 -65.59
N LYS A 3 25.12 41.54 -64.35
CA LYS A 3 25.29 40.28 -63.61
C LYS A 3 23.98 40.06 -62.84
N ALA A 4 23.22 39.05 -63.24
CA ALA A 4 22.08 38.57 -62.48
C ALA A 4 22.55 37.68 -61.32
N HIS A 5 22.00 37.95 -60.14
CA HIS A 5 22.15 37.15 -58.93
C HIS A 5 21.55 35.74 -59.11
N GLN A 6 22.28 34.73 -58.67
CA GLN A 6 21.75 33.38 -58.45
C GLN A 6 20.98 33.36 -57.12
N ILE A 7 19.69 33.05 -57.17
CA ILE A 7 18.89 32.71 -55.99
C ILE A 7 18.84 31.19 -55.91
N VAL A 8 19.42 30.65 -54.84
CA VAL A 8 19.37 29.24 -54.46
C VAL A 8 17.92 28.89 -54.07
N VAL A 9 17.27 28.02 -54.84
CA VAL A 9 15.99 27.40 -54.48
C VAL A 9 16.28 25.98 -54.02
N GLY A 10 16.15 25.72 -52.72
CA GLY A 10 16.34 24.38 -52.16
C GLY A 10 16.13 24.29 -50.66
N SER A 11 14.91 24.48 -50.15
CA SER A 11 14.60 24.25 -48.72
C SER A 11 13.18 23.77 -48.39
N SER A 12 12.29 23.59 -49.36
CA SER A 12 10.87 23.29 -49.09
C SER A 12 10.58 21.84 -48.68
N TRP A 13 11.34 20.86 -49.17
CA TRP A 13 11.04 19.43 -48.97
C TRP A 13 11.43 18.91 -47.57
N GLY A 14 12.55 19.39 -47.01
CA GLY A 14 12.96 19.04 -45.64
C GLY A 14 12.03 19.59 -44.58
N ILE A 15 11.49 20.79 -44.79
CA ILE A 15 10.58 21.46 -43.84
C ILE A 15 9.25 20.70 -43.71
N ARG A 16 8.68 20.21 -44.82
CA ARG A 16 7.44 19.41 -44.81
C ARG A 16 7.60 18.10 -44.03
N ASN A 17 8.72 17.41 -44.20
CA ASN A 17 8.99 16.15 -43.49
C ASN A 17 9.22 16.38 -41.99
N ILE A 18 9.85 17.49 -41.61
CA ILE A 18 10.03 17.88 -40.20
C ILE A 18 8.67 18.16 -39.54
N PHE A 19 7.79 18.91 -40.20
CA PHE A 19 6.44 19.18 -39.68
C PHE A 19 5.61 17.90 -39.52
N GLN A 20 5.66 16.99 -40.50
CA GLN A 20 4.96 15.71 -40.41
C GLN A 20 5.49 14.83 -39.27
N SER A 21 6.80 14.78 -39.08
CA SER A 21 7.42 14.04 -37.97
C SER A 21 7.03 14.62 -36.60
N LEU A 22 7.05 15.94 -36.44
CA LEU A 22 6.66 16.61 -35.20
C LEU A 22 5.17 16.40 -34.88
N LEU A 23 4.30 16.42 -35.89
CA LEU A 23 2.88 16.13 -35.71
C LEU A 23 2.65 14.69 -35.23
N VAL A 24 3.39 13.72 -35.77
CA VAL A 24 3.33 12.33 -35.31
C VAL A 24 3.80 12.19 -33.87
N ILE A 25 4.91 12.83 -33.49
CA ILE A 25 5.43 12.78 -32.12
C ILE A 25 4.48 13.44 -31.12
N LEU A 26 3.86 14.58 -31.48
CA LEU A 26 2.86 15.23 -30.64
C LEU A 26 1.61 14.37 -30.49
N ALA A 27 1.15 13.73 -31.57
CA ALA A 27 0.01 12.84 -31.54
C ALA A 27 0.27 11.61 -30.65
N THR A 28 1.45 10.99 -30.75
CA THR A 28 1.81 9.84 -29.89
C THR A 28 1.96 10.24 -28.43
N ALA A 29 2.58 11.39 -28.13
CA ALA A 29 2.69 11.90 -26.77
C ALA A 29 1.31 12.18 -26.15
N LEU A 30 0.39 12.80 -26.90
CA LEU A 30 -1.00 13.02 -26.47
C LEU A 30 -1.74 11.70 -26.22
N VAL A 31 -1.60 10.71 -27.11
CA VAL A 31 -2.21 9.38 -26.92
C VAL A 31 -1.64 8.68 -25.68
N VAL A 32 -0.33 8.67 -25.49
CA VAL A 32 0.29 8.05 -24.32
C VAL A 32 -0.14 8.76 -23.03
N THR A 33 -0.21 10.09 -23.04
CA THR A 33 -0.63 10.88 -21.88
C THR A 33 -2.10 10.64 -21.55
N THR A 34 -2.98 10.60 -22.54
CA THR A 34 -4.40 10.28 -22.33
C THR A 34 -4.60 8.85 -21.82
N ILE A 35 -3.87 7.86 -22.35
CA ILE A 35 -3.88 6.49 -21.82
C ILE A 35 -3.43 6.47 -20.35
N TYR A 36 -2.32 7.14 -20.02
CA TYR A 36 -1.82 7.24 -18.64
C TYR A 36 -2.85 7.88 -17.69
N LEU A 37 -3.49 8.98 -18.11
CA LEU A 37 -4.50 9.68 -17.32
C LEU A 37 -5.77 8.84 -17.13
N THR A 38 -6.20 8.10 -18.16
CA THR A 38 -7.37 7.21 -18.04
C THR A 38 -7.11 6.03 -17.11
N GLN A 39 -5.89 5.49 -17.10
CA GLN A 39 -5.51 4.37 -16.23
C GLN A 39 -5.53 4.76 -14.75
N GLU A 40 -5.06 5.96 -14.41
CA GLU A 40 -5.15 6.49 -13.03
C GLU A 40 -6.60 6.77 -12.62
N GLY A 41 -7.43 7.29 -13.53
CA GLY A 41 -8.84 7.61 -13.25
C GLY A 41 -9.67 6.38 -12.85
N ASP A 42 -9.52 5.26 -13.56
CA ASP A 42 -10.25 4.03 -13.27
C ASP A 42 -9.86 3.45 -11.90
N GLN A 43 -8.58 3.45 -11.56
CA GLN A 43 -8.10 2.93 -10.27
C GLN A 43 -8.61 3.78 -9.09
N TRP A 44 -8.57 5.11 -9.21
CA TRP A 44 -9.12 6.03 -8.20
C TRP A 44 -10.63 5.89 -8.01
N SER A 45 -11.38 5.70 -9.11
CA SER A 45 -12.85 5.51 -9.05
C SER A 45 -13.23 4.21 -8.34
N HIS A 46 -12.47 3.14 -8.53
CA HIS A 46 -12.74 1.84 -7.92
C HIS A 46 -12.43 1.84 -6.41
N GLU A 47 -11.37 2.56 -6.00
CA GLU A 47 -11.00 2.71 -4.59
C GLU A 47 -11.98 3.60 -3.82
N THR A 48 -12.46 4.70 -4.44
CA THR A 48 -13.48 5.58 -3.85
C THR A 48 -14.83 4.88 -3.68
N ASN A 49 -15.28 4.11 -4.68
CA ASN A 49 -16.50 3.31 -4.56
C ASN A 49 -16.41 2.24 -3.45
N LYS A 50 -15.25 1.59 -3.30
CA LYS A 50 -15.02 0.60 -2.23
C LYS A 50 -15.01 1.26 -0.85
N LEU A 51 -14.37 2.42 -0.71
CA LEU A 51 -14.36 3.19 0.53
C LEU A 51 -15.76 3.68 0.92
N HIS A 52 -16.55 4.13 -0.07
CA HIS A 52 -17.94 4.55 0.15
C HIS A 52 -18.86 3.37 0.51
N SER A 53 -18.62 2.17 -0.03
CA SER A 53 -19.29 0.96 0.42
C SER A 53 -18.92 0.60 1.86
N LEU A 54 -17.66 0.76 2.26
CA LEU A 54 -17.20 0.50 3.63
C LEU A 54 -17.78 1.51 4.63
N SER A 55 -17.96 2.78 4.26
CA SER A 55 -18.49 3.80 5.17
C SER A 55 -19.96 3.58 5.56
N LYS A 56 -20.73 2.88 4.72
CA LYS A 56 -22.10 2.46 5.00
C LYS A 56 -22.21 1.07 5.64
N CYS A 57 -21.10 0.33 5.70
CA CYS A 57 -21.05 -1.03 6.19
C CYS A 57 -20.88 -1.06 7.70
N ASN A 58 -21.75 -1.79 8.41
CA ASN A 58 -21.53 -2.08 9.83
C ASN A 58 -20.41 -3.14 9.99
N LEU A 59 -19.19 -2.68 10.25
CA LEU A 59 -18.01 -3.55 10.40
C LEU A 59 -18.07 -4.47 11.63
N PHE A 60 -18.94 -4.18 12.60
CA PHE A 60 -19.05 -4.93 13.85
C PHE A 60 -20.15 -6.00 13.82
N SER A 61 -20.93 -6.08 12.73
CA SER A 61 -21.97 -7.10 12.54
C SER A 61 -21.58 -8.06 11.42
N GLY A 62 -21.39 -9.32 11.79
CA GLY A 62 -20.80 -10.32 10.91
C GLY A 62 -20.65 -11.66 11.61
N ASN A 63 -19.85 -12.53 11.00
CA ASN A 63 -19.52 -13.83 11.55
C ASN A 63 -18.06 -14.17 11.28
N TRP A 64 -17.53 -15.07 12.11
CA TRP A 64 -16.23 -15.69 11.85
C TRP A 64 -16.37 -16.71 10.72
N VAL A 65 -15.41 -16.69 9.79
CA VAL A 65 -15.32 -17.62 8.66
C VAL A 65 -13.94 -18.25 8.68
N PHE A 66 -13.88 -19.56 8.50
CA PHE A 66 -12.61 -20.28 8.39
C PHE A 66 -12.00 -20.07 7.01
N ASP A 67 -10.72 -19.69 6.97
CA ASP A 67 -9.96 -19.35 5.79
C ASP A 67 -8.49 -19.77 6.00
N ASN A 68 -8.15 -20.97 5.51
CA ASN A 68 -6.79 -21.50 5.58
C ASN A 68 -5.93 -21.13 4.36
N GLU A 69 -6.49 -20.41 3.40
CA GLU A 69 -5.78 -19.97 2.20
C GLU A 69 -5.13 -18.61 2.40
N SER A 70 -5.84 -17.67 3.04
CA SER A 70 -5.40 -16.27 3.16
C SER A 70 -4.96 -15.87 4.57
N TYR A 71 -5.30 -16.65 5.61
CA TYR A 71 -4.92 -16.42 7.00
C TYR A 71 -3.95 -17.48 7.55
N PRO A 72 -3.10 -17.13 8.55
CA PRO A 72 -3.03 -15.83 9.23
C PRO A 72 -2.32 -14.75 8.41
N LEU A 73 -2.58 -13.49 8.75
CA LEU A 73 -1.94 -12.33 8.10
C LEU A 73 -0.44 -12.23 8.39
N TYR A 74 0.03 -12.84 9.48
CA TYR A 74 1.43 -13.03 9.80
C TYR A 74 1.61 -14.34 10.56
N LYS A 75 2.80 -14.92 10.49
CA LYS A 75 3.16 -16.12 11.26
C LYS A 75 3.91 -15.69 12.52
N GLU A 76 3.62 -16.35 13.65
CA GLU A 76 4.24 -16.07 14.96
C GLU A 76 5.77 -16.01 14.87
N GLN A 77 6.36 -17.02 14.22
CA GLN A 77 7.81 -17.19 14.06
C GLN A 77 8.50 -16.09 13.27
N HIS A 78 7.74 -15.32 12.48
CA HIS A 78 8.27 -14.27 11.61
C HIS A 78 8.17 -12.87 12.22
N CYS A 79 7.46 -12.71 13.35
CA CYS A 79 7.38 -11.45 14.05
C CYS A 79 8.45 -11.37 15.15
N THR A 80 9.48 -10.55 14.94
CA THR A 80 10.62 -10.48 15.88
C THR A 80 10.28 -9.71 17.15
N PHE A 81 9.23 -8.89 17.11
CA PHE A 81 8.79 -8.04 18.23
C PHE A 81 7.63 -8.63 19.04
N MET A 82 7.24 -9.88 18.78
CA MET A 82 6.21 -10.53 19.58
C MET A 82 6.72 -10.79 21.00
N SER A 83 5.94 -10.41 22.01
CA SER A 83 6.27 -10.73 23.39
C SER A 83 5.98 -12.20 23.70
N ASP A 84 6.78 -12.79 24.60
CA ASP A 84 6.61 -14.18 25.02
C ASP A 84 5.22 -14.47 25.61
N GLN A 85 4.59 -13.47 26.23
CA GLN A 85 3.22 -13.57 26.76
C GLN A 85 2.17 -13.84 25.68
N LEU A 86 2.47 -13.58 24.40
CA LEU A 86 1.56 -13.71 23.26
C LEU A 86 1.96 -14.85 22.30
N ALA A 87 3.12 -15.49 22.52
CA ALA A 87 3.71 -16.48 21.62
C ALA A 87 3.20 -17.91 21.89
N CYS A 88 1.91 -18.18 21.67
CA CYS A 88 1.29 -19.45 22.03
C CYS A 88 1.97 -20.67 21.40
N GLN A 89 2.37 -20.59 20.12
CA GLN A 89 3.00 -21.70 19.43
C GLN A 89 4.39 -22.00 20.02
N LYS A 90 5.20 -20.97 20.27
CA LYS A 90 6.49 -21.07 20.96
C LYS A 90 6.36 -21.77 22.32
N PHE A 91 5.28 -21.50 23.04
CA PHE A 91 5.02 -22.08 24.37
C PHE A 91 4.15 -23.36 24.35
N GLY A 92 4.14 -24.08 23.22
CA GLY A 92 3.70 -25.47 23.18
C GLY A 92 2.29 -25.72 22.67
N ARG A 93 1.56 -24.68 22.24
CA ARG A 93 0.26 -24.88 21.58
C ARG A 93 0.45 -25.56 20.22
N LYS A 94 -0.21 -26.71 20.02
CA LYS A 94 -0.09 -27.52 18.80
C LYS A 94 -1.25 -27.33 17.82
N ASP A 95 -2.44 -26.97 18.31
CA ASP A 95 -3.59 -26.65 17.47
C ASP A 95 -3.43 -25.24 16.89
N LEU A 96 -3.22 -25.13 15.58
CA LEU A 96 -2.99 -23.84 14.91
C LEU A 96 -4.22 -23.33 14.13
N SER A 97 -5.30 -24.10 14.08
CA SER A 97 -6.52 -23.74 13.33
C SER A 97 -7.18 -22.44 13.81
N TYR A 98 -6.93 -22.03 15.06
CA TYR A 98 -7.41 -20.74 15.59
C TYR A 98 -6.85 -19.54 14.80
N GLN A 99 -5.71 -19.69 14.13
CA GLN A 99 -5.07 -18.63 13.34
C GLN A 99 -5.74 -18.42 11.97
N ASN A 100 -6.55 -19.38 11.52
CA ASN A 100 -7.19 -19.38 10.20
C ASN A 100 -8.61 -18.79 10.21
N TRP A 101 -9.01 -18.11 11.28
CA TRP A 101 -10.33 -17.46 11.34
C TRP A 101 -10.23 -16.00 10.92
N ARG A 102 -11.13 -15.59 10.03
CA ARG A 102 -11.31 -14.20 9.63
C ARG A 102 -12.71 -13.69 9.95
N TRP A 103 -12.79 -12.43 10.31
CA TRP A 103 -14.06 -11.74 10.50
C TRP A 103 -14.64 -11.32 9.14
N LYS A 104 -15.89 -11.67 8.86
CA LYS A 104 -16.63 -11.27 7.66
C LYS A 104 -17.87 -10.44 8.05
N PRO A 105 -17.87 -9.12 7.83
CA PRO A 105 -19.08 -8.32 7.98
C PRO A 105 -20.20 -8.81 7.05
N HIS A 106 -21.46 -8.66 7.46
CA HIS A 106 -22.59 -9.12 6.65
C HIS A 106 -22.80 -8.30 5.37
N GLN A 107 -22.47 -7.01 5.41
CA GLN A 107 -22.85 -6.04 4.38
C GLN A 107 -21.72 -5.73 3.39
N CYS A 108 -20.51 -6.18 3.66
CA CYS A 108 -19.35 -5.89 2.84
C CYS A 108 -18.19 -6.86 3.11
N ASP A 109 -17.27 -6.93 2.16
CA ASP A 109 -15.99 -7.62 2.35
C ASP A 109 -14.90 -6.63 2.77
N LEU A 110 -14.14 -7.00 3.80
CA LEU A 110 -12.96 -6.25 4.22
C LEU A 110 -11.87 -6.39 3.15
N PRO A 111 -11.19 -5.29 2.77
CA PRO A 111 -10.03 -5.39 1.90
C PRO A 111 -8.93 -6.19 2.61
N ARG A 112 -8.13 -6.94 1.82
CA ARG A 112 -6.94 -7.59 2.35
C ARG A 112 -6.00 -6.53 2.95
N PHE A 113 -5.44 -6.83 4.10
CA PHE A 113 -4.50 -5.94 4.76
C PHE A 113 -3.28 -5.69 3.85
N ASN A 114 -2.94 -4.41 3.69
CA ASN A 114 -1.76 -3.97 2.94
C ASN A 114 -0.89 -3.12 3.88
N ALA A 115 0.22 -3.70 4.32
CA ALA A 115 1.14 -3.08 5.26
C ALA A 115 1.76 -1.79 4.71
N THR A 116 2.20 -1.82 3.44
CA THR A 116 2.77 -0.65 2.75
C THR A 116 1.76 0.50 2.69
N ALA A 117 0.50 0.22 2.33
CA ALA A 117 -0.53 1.25 2.29
C ALA A 117 -0.79 1.88 3.67
N LEU A 118 -0.76 1.09 4.74
CA LEU A 118 -0.87 1.62 6.11
C LEU A 118 0.35 2.48 6.47
N LEU A 119 1.56 2.00 6.18
CA LEU A 119 2.82 2.72 6.47
C LEU A 119 2.89 4.05 5.69
N GLU A 120 2.47 4.08 4.43
CA GLU A 120 2.37 5.33 3.66
C GLU A 120 1.40 6.33 4.29
N ARG A 121 0.23 5.86 4.74
CA ARG A 121 -0.73 6.71 5.47
C ARG A 121 -0.17 7.23 6.80
N LEU A 122 0.76 6.50 7.41
CA LEU A 122 1.45 6.85 8.64
C LEU A 122 2.79 7.56 8.43
N ARG A 123 3.19 7.84 7.18
CA ARG A 123 4.43 8.55 6.88
C ARG A 123 4.45 9.88 7.62
N ASN A 124 5.54 10.13 8.35
CA ASN A 124 5.75 11.31 9.19
C ASN A 124 4.67 11.52 10.29
N LYS A 125 3.93 10.46 10.65
CA LYS A 125 2.92 10.48 11.72
C LYS A 125 3.27 9.47 12.81
N ARG A 126 2.51 9.53 13.91
CA ARG A 126 2.63 8.60 15.03
C ARG A 126 1.24 8.02 15.32
N MET A 127 1.14 6.70 15.35
CA MET A 127 -0.01 5.98 15.88
C MET A 127 0.33 5.53 17.30
N VAL A 128 -0.54 5.81 18.26
CA VAL A 128 -0.31 5.47 19.67
C VAL A 128 -1.51 4.70 20.20
N PHE A 129 -1.23 3.57 20.85
CA PHE A 129 -2.21 2.79 21.60
C PHE A 129 -2.06 3.16 23.08
N VAL A 130 -3.14 3.63 23.70
CA VAL A 130 -3.18 4.01 25.12
C VAL A 130 -4.25 3.17 25.79
N GLY A 131 -3.89 2.45 26.85
CA GLY A 131 -4.82 1.59 27.57
C GLY A 131 -4.12 0.56 28.42
N ASP A 132 -4.81 -0.55 28.64
CA ASP A 132 -4.37 -1.65 29.48
C ASP A 132 -3.56 -2.71 28.69
N SER A 133 -3.50 -3.93 29.24
CA SER A 133 -2.83 -5.06 28.61
C SER A 133 -3.48 -5.53 27.32
N LEU A 134 -4.79 -5.33 27.12
CA LEU A 134 -5.48 -5.69 25.88
C LEU A 134 -5.06 -4.74 24.75
N ASN A 135 -4.99 -3.43 25.02
CA ASN A 135 -4.43 -2.46 24.08
C ASN A 135 -2.96 -2.76 23.74
N ARG A 136 -2.17 -3.22 24.71
CA ARG A 136 -0.79 -3.69 24.44
C ARG A 136 -0.78 -4.88 23.47
N GLY A 137 -1.70 -5.84 23.64
CA GLY A 137 -1.85 -6.97 22.71
C GLY A 137 -2.21 -6.53 21.29
N GLN A 138 -3.14 -5.58 21.15
CA GLN A 138 -3.49 -5.00 19.85
C GLN A 138 -2.31 -4.28 19.19
N TRP A 139 -1.53 -3.52 19.97
CA TRP A 139 -0.33 -2.85 19.47
C TRP A 139 0.72 -3.85 18.97
N VAL A 140 1.00 -4.93 19.72
CA VAL A 140 1.93 -5.98 19.25
C VAL A 140 1.43 -6.61 17.95
N SER A 141 0.13 -6.91 17.85
CA SER A 141 -0.46 -7.45 16.60
C SER A 141 -0.27 -6.49 15.42
N MET A 142 -0.48 -5.18 15.62
CA MET A 142 -0.23 -4.16 14.61
C MET A 142 1.24 -4.11 14.17
N VAL A 143 2.18 -4.19 15.12
CA VAL A 143 3.61 -4.26 14.81
C VAL A 143 3.92 -5.48 13.94
N CYS A 144 3.44 -6.67 14.31
CA CYS A 144 3.67 -7.88 13.52
C CYS A 144 3.07 -7.81 12.11
N LEU A 145 1.93 -7.14 11.95
CA LEU A 145 1.31 -6.91 10.64
C LEU A 145 2.20 -6.05 9.72
N VAL A 146 2.82 -4.99 10.25
CA VAL A 146 3.63 -4.06 9.43
C VAL A 146 5.09 -4.44 9.32
N GLU A 147 5.64 -5.15 10.31
CA GLU A 147 7.06 -5.49 10.39
C GLU A 147 7.54 -6.27 9.16
N SER A 148 6.69 -7.15 8.62
CA SER A 148 7.02 -8.02 7.49
C SER A 148 7.32 -7.25 6.20
N SER A 149 6.78 -6.03 6.05
CA SER A 149 7.05 -5.16 4.89
C SER A 149 8.19 -4.18 5.10
N VAL A 150 8.81 -4.15 6.29
CA VAL A 150 9.90 -3.22 6.61
C VAL A 150 11.24 -3.97 6.65
N PRO A 151 12.25 -3.55 5.87
CA PRO A 151 13.58 -4.15 5.92
C PRO A 151 14.17 -4.15 7.34
N PRO A 152 14.91 -5.19 7.75
CA PRO A 152 15.52 -5.27 9.08
C PRO A 152 16.36 -4.05 9.50
N THR A 153 17.03 -3.42 8.54
CA THR A 153 17.87 -2.22 8.78
C THR A 153 17.06 -0.95 9.01
N LEU A 154 15.77 -0.94 8.63
CA LEU A 154 14.88 0.21 8.69
C LEU A 154 13.81 0.08 9.78
N LYS A 155 13.94 -0.92 10.67
CA LYS A 155 13.02 -1.12 11.79
C LYS A 155 13.75 -1.21 13.11
N SER A 156 13.16 -0.63 14.15
CA SER A 156 13.70 -0.71 15.51
C SER A 156 12.58 -0.70 16.56
N MET A 157 12.90 -1.26 17.73
CA MET A 157 12.03 -1.24 18.91
C MET A 157 12.80 -0.64 20.07
N ARG A 158 12.17 0.28 20.81
CA ARG A 158 12.71 0.87 22.03
C ARG A 158 11.64 0.98 23.10
N THR A 159 12.02 0.73 24.33
CA THR A 159 11.17 0.91 25.50
C THR A 159 11.76 2.01 26.36
N ILE A 160 10.94 3.01 26.69
CA ILE A 160 11.33 4.17 27.49
C ILE A 160 10.33 4.41 28.64
N ALA A 161 10.59 5.43 29.46
CA ALA A 161 9.74 5.82 30.58
C ALA A 161 9.43 4.65 31.53
N ASN A 162 10.48 3.94 31.96
CA ASN A 162 10.40 2.80 32.89
C ASN A 162 9.43 1.69 32.44
N GLY A 163 9.32 1.45 31.12
CA GLY A 163 8.47 0.39 30.58
C GLY A 163 7.06 0.83 30.19
N SER A 164 6.67 2.06 30.51
CA SER A 164 5.32 2.57 30.18
C SER A 164 5.13 2.91 28.69
N LEU A 165 6.23 3.11 27.94
CA LEU A 165 6.16 3.51 26.53
C LEU A 165 7.04 2.62 25.66
N ASN A 166 6.40 1.79 24.83
CA ASN A 166 7.04 0.97 23.80
C ASN A 166 6.87 1.63 22.43
N ILE A 167 7.96 1.77 21.68
CA ILE A 167 8.01 2.47 20.41
C ILE A 167 8.62 1.56 19.36
N PHE A 168 7.80 1.17 18.39
CA PHE A 168 8.25 0.63 17.11
C PHE A 168 8.46 1.78 16.12
N LYS A 169 9.60 1.80 15.45
CA LYS A 169 9.92 2.78 14.40
C LYS A 169 10.23 2.05 13.10
N ALA A 170 9.59 2.48 12.02
CA ALA A 170 9.90 2.11 10.64
C ALA A 170 10.39 3.36 9.89
N GLU A 171 11.53 3.25 9.20
CA GLU A 171 12.18 4.33 8.43
C GLU A 171 12.04 4.15 6.92
#